data_AF-A0A8S0FGS5-F1
#
_entry.id   AF-A0A8S0FGS5-F1
#
_cell.length_a   1.000
_cell.length_b   1.000
_cell.length_c   1.000
_cell.angle_alpha   90.00
_cell.angle_beta   90.00
_cell.angle_gamma   90.00
#
_symmetry.space_group_name_H-M   'P 1'
#
loop_
_entity.id
_entity.type
_entity.pdbx_description
1 polymer ?
#
loop_
_entity_poly.entity_id
_entity_poly.type
_entity_poly.pdbx_seq_one_letter_code
_entity_poly.pdbx_strand_id
1 'polypeptide(L)'
;MLDWTDRHCRYFLRLLSRNTLLYTEMVTTGAIIHGKGDYLAYSEEEHPVALQLGGSDPAALAQCAKLAEARGYDEINLNVGCPSDRVQNGMFGACLMGNAQLVADCVKAMRDVVSIPVTVKTRIGIDDQDSYEFLCDFINTVSGKGVPGF
;
A
#
# COMPACT_ATOMS: atom_id res chain seq x y z
N MET A 1 -7.44 -1.37 -7.79
CA MET A 1 -7.25 -2.28 -8.95
C MET A 1 -6.65 -1.50 -10.10
N LEU A 2 -5.49 -1.91 -10.61
CA LEU A 2 -4.81 -1.23 -11.71
C LEU A 2 -5.69 -1.14 -12.97
N ASP A 3 -5.67 -0.01 -13.65
CA ASP A 3 -6.48 0.39 -14.83
C ASP A 3 -8.00 0.44 -14.58
N TRP A 4 -8.44 0.31 -13.32
CA TRP A 4 -9.86 0.31 -12.97
C TRP A 4 -10.20 1.35 -11.92
N THR A 5 -9.58 1.29 -10.75
CA THR A 5 -9.91 2.21 -9.64
C THR A 5 -9.13 3.52 -9.76
N ASP A 6 -9.17 4.13 -10.94
CA ASP A 6 -8.73 5.51 -11.13
C ASP A 6 -9.68 6.48 -10.41
N ARG A 7 -9.37 7.78 -10.41
CA ARG A 7 -10.22 8.78 -9.75
C ARG A 7 -11.65 8.84 -10.32
N HIS A 8 -11.83 8.55 -11.60
CA HIS A 8 -13.14 8.63 -12.27
C HIS A 8 -14.04 7.47 -11.83
N CYS A 9 -13.49 6.26 -11.78
CA CYS A 9 -14.17 5.09 -11.24
C CYS A 9 -14.47 5.27 -9.75
N ARG A 10 -13.51 5.73 -8.96
CA ARG A 10 -13.70 5.95 -7.51
C ARG A 10 -14.78 7.00 -7.23
N TYR A 11 -14.82 8.09 -7.99
CA TYR A 11 -15.92 9.05 -7.93
C TYR A 11 -17.27 8.40 -8.24
N PHE A 12 -17.36 7.60 -9.30
CA PHE A 12 -18.59 6.85 -9.61
C PHE A 12 -19.00 5.90 -8.47
N LEU A 13 -18.06 5.14 -7.90
CA LEU A 13 -18.33 4.25 -6.77
C LEU A 13 -18.81 5.00 -5.53
N ARG A 14 -18.32 6.22 -5.29
CA ARG A 14 -18.80 7.09 -4.21
C ARG A 14 -20.27 7.48 -4.38
N LEU A 15 -20.76 7.65 -5.62
CA LEU A 15 -22.18 7.91 -5.86
C LEU A 15 -23.07 6.72 -5.44
N LEU A 16 -22.52 5.51 -5.41
CA LEU A 16 -23.23 4.30 -4.98
C LEU A 16 -23.18 4.09 -3.46
N SER A 17 -22.07 4.45 -2.82
CA SER A 17 -21.91 4.30 -1.36
C SER A 17 -21.12 5.47 -0.77
N ARG A 18 -21.67 6.08 0.28
CA ARG A 18 -21.02 7.17 1.05
C ARG A 18 -20.02 6.69 2.11
N ASN A 19 -20.02 5.39 2.42
CA ASN A 19 -19.29 4.86 3.58
C ASN A 19 -18.15 3.89 3.19
N THR A 20 -18.10 3.43 1.94
CA THR A 20 -17.07 2.49 1.51
C THR A 20 -15.70 3.19 1.48
N LEU A 21 -14.69 2.55 2.07
CA LEU A 21 -13.28 2.93 1.90
C LEU A 21 -12.85 2.59 0.47
N LEU A 22 -12.45 3.59 -0.30
CA LEU A 22 -11.97 3.41 -1.65
C LEU A 22 -10.44 3.26 -1.65
N TYR A 23 -9.91 2.41 -2.52
CA TYR A 23 -8.47 2.27 -2.70
C TYR A 23 -8.08 2.80 -4.08
N THR A 24 -6.96 3.51 -4.15
CA THR A 24 -6.35 3.88 -5.42
C THR A 24 -5.89 2.65 -6.20
N GLU A 25 -5.49 2.88 -7.44
CA GLU A 25 -4.53 1.98 -8.09
C GLU A 25 -3.23 1.91 -7.28
N MET A 26 -2.45 0.84 -7.49
CA MET A 26 -1.11 0.77 -6.88
C MET A 26 -0.19 1.78 -7.57
N VAL A 27 0.36 2.71 -6.78
CA VAL A 27 1.32 3.72 -7.24
C VAL A 27 2.70 3.40 -6.68
N THR A 28 3.72 3.38 -7.54
CA THR A 28 5.09 3.10 -7.07
C THR A 28 5.72 4.34 -6.41
N THR A 29 6.60 4.13 -5.45
CA THR A 29 7.35 5.24 -4.81
C THR A 29 8.13 6.07 -5.83
N GLY A 30 8.75 5.42 -6.82
CA GLY A 30 9.47 6.10 -7.89
C GLY A 30 8.58 7.01 -8.75
N ALA A 31 7.32 6.63 -8.99
CA ALA A 31 6.38 7.49 -9.71
C ALA A 31 6.06 8.76 -8.92
N ILE A 32 5.86 8.66 -7.61
CA ILE A 32 5.57 9.82 -6.75
C ILE A 32 6.79 10.73 -6.60
N ILE A 33 7.99 10.17 -6.41
CA ILE A 33 9.19 10.95 -6.10
C ILE A 33 9.84 11.56 -7.36
N HIS A 34 9.83 10.83 -8.48
CA HIS A 34 10.58 11.21 -9.68
C HIS A 34 9.71 11.42 -10.91
N GLY A 35 8.44 11.01 -10.85
CA GLY A 35 7.52 11.15 -11.97
C GLY A 35 7.14 12.61 -12.24
N LYS A 36 6.74 12.88 -13.49
CA LYS A 36 6.36 14.23 -13.94
C LYS A 36 4.85 14.52 -13.78
N GLY A 37 4.05 13.50 -13.50
CA GLY A 37 2.61 13.61 -13.31
C GLY A 37 2.21 13.73 -11.83
N ASP A 38 0.96 14.11 -11.58
CA ASP A 38 0.40 14.08 -10.23
C ASP A 38 -0.22 12.70 -9.94
N TYR A 39 0.59 11.81 -9.37
CA TYR A 39 0.18 10.45 -9.01
C TYR A 39 -0.59 10.37 -7.69
N LEU A 40 -0.80 11.50 -7.01
CA LEU A 40 -1.57 11.62 -5.76
C LEU A 40 -2.90 12.35 -5.97
N ALA A 41 -3.31 12.54 -7.23
CA ALA A 41 -4.55 13.23 -7.56
C ALA A 41 -5.79 12.40 -7.18
N TYR A 42 -6.71 13.04 -6.47
CA TYR A 42 -8.07 12.56 -6.19
C TYR A 42 -9.02 13.79 -6.16
N SER A 43 -10.34 13.59 -6.09
CA SER A 43 -11.32 14.63 -5.77
C SER A 43 -11.89 14.44 -4.37
N GLU A 44 -12.18 15.54 -3.67
CA GLU A 44 -12.59 15.56 -2.27
C GLU A 44 -13.80 14.66 -1.96
N GLU A 45 -14.68 14.43 -2.95
CA GLU A 45 -15.82 13.53 -2.80
C GLU A 45 -15.40 12.08 -2.56
N GLU A 46 -14.19 11.68 -2.97
CA GLU A 46 -13.71 10.30 -2.85
C GLU A 46 -13.52 9.84 -1.39
N HIS A 47 -13.46 10.75 -0.41
CA HIS A 47 -13.27 10.39 0.99
C HIS A 47 -14.38 9.48 1.56
N PRO A 48 -14.03 8.44 2.35
CA PRO A 48 -12.66 8.05 2.71
C PRO A 48 -11.93 7.28 1.59
N VAL A 49 -10.66 7.61 1.35
CA VAL A 49 -9.79 7.04 0.31
C VAL A 49 -8.39 6.69 0.83
N ALA A 50 -7.94 5.48 0.53
CA ALA A 50 -6.63 4.94 0.84
C ALA A 50 -5.70 4.96 -0.38
N LEU A 51 -4.46 5.43 -0.21
CA LEU A 51 -3.41 5.30 -1.22
C LEU A 51 -2.72 3.94 -1.08
N GLN A 52 -2.70 3.15 -2.16
CA GLN A 52 -1.90 1.93 -2.20
C GLN A 52 -0.52 2.16 -2.82
N LEU A 53 0.53 2.00 -2.03
CA LEU A 53 1.93 2.14 -2.43
C LEU A 53 2.54 0.80 -2.88
N GLY A 54 3.39 0.86 -3.91
CA GLY A 54 4.32 -0.19 -4.31
C GLY A 54 5.77 0.23 -4.11
N GLY A 55 6.53 -0.49 -3.29
CA GLY A 55 7.94 -0.24 -3.04
C GLY A 55 8.48 -1.10 -1.91
N SER A 56 9.79 -1.03 -1.69
CA SER A 56 10.50 -1.79 -0.65
C SER A 56 11.65 -1.05 0.02
N ASP A 57 11.93 0.18 -0.39
CA ASP A 57 12.85 1.05 0.33
C ASP A 57 12.09 1.80 1.43
N PRO A 58 12.42 1.58 2.73
CA PRO A 58 11.74 2.24 3.83
C PRO A 58 11.80 3.77 3.76
N ALA A 59 12.91 4.35 3.26
CA ALA A 59 13.06 5.80 3.19
C ALA A 59 12.15 6.41 2.11
N ALA A 60 12.14 5.83 0.90
CA ALA A 60 11.24 6.25 -0.16
C ALA A 60 9.75 6.08 0.21
N LEU A 61 9.40 4.98 0.89
CA LEU A 61 8.04 4.74 1.36
C LEU A 61 7.62 5.78 2.41
N ALA A 62 8.48 6.08 3.39
CA ALA A 62 8.23 7.12 4.37
C ALA A 62 8.02 8.51 3.72
N GLN A 63 8.84 8.85 2.71
CA GLN A 63 8.67 10.09 1.95
C GLN A 63 7.30 10.12 1.25
N CYS A 64 6.91 9.04 0.57
CA CYS A 64 5.62 8.96 -0.11
C CYS A 64 4.44 9.04 0.86
N ALA A 65 4.54 8.38 2.02
CA ALA A 65 3.52 8.43 3.06
C ALA A 65 3.31 9.87 3.57
N LYS A 66 4.39 10.61 3.85
CA LYS A 66 4.29 12.05 4.22
C LYS A 66 3.59 12.88 3.15
N LEU A 67 3.94 12.67 1.88
CA LEU A 67 3.33 13.41 0.76
C LEU A 67 1.84 13.08 0.62
N ALA A 68 1.47 11.82 0.84
CA ALA A 68 0.09 11.37 0.78
C ALA A 68 -0.76 11.90 1.95
N GLU A 69 -0.25 11.85 3.19
CA GLU A 69 -0.93 12.47 4.33
C GLU A 69 -1.08 13.98 4.14
N ALA A 70 -0.02 14.67 3.70
CA ALA A 70 -0.08 16.10 3.41
C ALA A 70 -1.07 16.44 2.27
N ARG A 71 -1.32 15.50 1.36
CA ARG A 71 -2.34 15.63 0.32
C ARG A 71 -3.75 15.47 0.88
N GLY A 72 -3.93 14.66 1.93
CA GLY A 72 -5.21 14.46 2.61
C GLY A 72 -5.74 13.01 2.59
N TYR A 73 -4.97 12.02 2.12
CA TYR A 73 -5.40 10.61 2.15
C TYR A 73 -5.76 10.15 3.57
N ASP A 74 -6.76 9.27 3.71
CA ASP A 74 -7.21 8.77 5.00
C ASP A 74 -6.41 7.55 5.49
N GLU A 75 -5.74 6.85 4.59
CA GLU A 75 -4.97 5.64 4.88
C GLU A 75 -3.84 5.45 3.86
N ILE A 76 -2.71 4.92 4.32
CA ILE A 76 -1.64 4.39 3.48
C ILE A 76 -1.69 2.86 3.52
N ASN A 77 -1.69 2.22 2.36
CA ASN A 77 -1.66 0.77 2.25
C ASN A 77 -0.43 0.30 1.48
N LEU A 78 0.34 -0.63 2.04
CA LEU A 78 1.47 -1.25 1.34
C LEU A 78 1.02 -2.49 0.56
N ASN A 79 1.31 -2.53 -0.75
CA ASN A 79 1.04 -3.71 -1.56
C ASN A 79 2.13 -4.78 -1.36
N VAL A 80 1.74 -5.90 -0.74
CA VAL A 80 2.56 -7.11 -0.55
C VAL A 80 1.88 -8.32 -1.23
N GLY A 81 1.14 -8.08 -2.33
CA GLY A 81 0.29 -9.11 -2.93
C GLY A 81 0.29 -9.20 -4.45
N CYS A 82 0.87 -8.24 -5.18
CA CYS A 82 0.92 -8.31 -6.64
C CYS A 82 1.98 -9.32 -7.12
N PRO A 83 1.62 -10.36 -7.90
CA PRO A 83 2.58 -11.39 -8.33
C PRO A 83 3.23 -11.11 -9.69
N SER A 84 2.94 -9.99 -10.36
CA SER A 84 3.38 -9.77 -11.73
C SER A 84 4.90 -9.61 -11.88
N ASP A 85 5.47 -10.03 -13.01
CA ASP A 85 6.91 -10.00 -13.29
C ASP A 85 7.55 -8.59 -13.16
N ARG A 86 6.81 -7.54 -13.54
CA ARG A 86 7.28 -6.14 -13.39
C ARG A 86 7.52 -5.75 -11.93
N VAL A 87 6.80 -6.39 -11.02
CA VAL A 87 6.79 -6.12 -9.58
C VAL A 87 7.89 -6.93 -8.89
N GLN A 88 8.15 -8.16 -9.33
CA GLN A 88 9.29 -8.96 -8.87
C GLN A 88 10.64 -8.29 -9.19
N ASN A 89 10.82 -7.79 -10.43
CA ASN A 89 12.06 -7.12 -10.84
C ASN A 89 12.31 -5.80 -10.11
N GLY A 90 11.25 -5.15 -9.61
CA GLY A 90 11.35 -3.93 -8.81
C GLY A 90 11.44 -4.18 -7.31
N MET A 91 11.44 -5.44 -6.86
CA MET A 91 11.41 -5.83 -5.44
C MET A 91 10.23 -5.25 -4.67
N PHE A 92 9.00 -5.33 -5.18
CA PHE A 92 7.79 -5.00 -4.41
C PHE A 92 6.69 -6.04 -4.62
N GLY A 93 5.51 -5.88 -3.99
CA GLY A 93 4.39 -6.82 -4.16
C GLY A 93 4.62 -8.17 -3.48
N ALA A 94 4.15 -9.25 -4.10
CA ALA A 94 4.07 -10.57 -3.44
C ALA A 94 5.44 -11.09 -2.98
N CYS A 95 6.53 -10.84 -3.73
CA CYS A 95 7.87 -11.31 -3.35
C CYS A 95 8.35 -10.77 -1.98
N LEU A 96 7.74 -9.69 -1.47
CA LEU A 96 8.02 -9.18 -0.13
C LEU A 96 7.51 -10.09 0.98
N MET A 97 6.58 -11.03 0.71
CA MET A 97 6.18 -12.04 1.70
C MET A 97 7.36 -12.93 2.13
N GLY A 98 8.33 -13.17 1.25
CA GLY A 98 9.57 -13.88 1.58
C GLY A 98 10.55 -13.06 2.43
N ASN A 99 10.25 -11.78 2.70
CA ASN A 99 11.10 -10.86 3.44
C ASN A 99 10.27 -10.10 4.49
N ALA A 100 9.63 -10.82 5.41
CA ALA A 100 8.73 -10.26 6.42
C ALA A 100 9.38 -9.11 7.24
N GLN A 101 10.67 -9.22 7.58
CA GLN A 101 11.39 -8.17 8.31
C GLN A 101 11.49 -6.87 7.51
N LEU A 102 11.73 -6.96 6.20
CA LEU A 102 11.77 -5.79 5.33
C LEU A 102 10.42 -5.09 5.26
N VAL A 103 9.32 -5.86 5.16
CA VAL A 103 7.96 -5.32 5.21
C VAL A 103 7.71 -4.61 6.53
N ALA A 104 8.12 -5.22 7.64
CA ALA A 104 7.99 -4.65 8.97
C ALA A 104 8.75 -3.31 9.09
N ASP A 105 9.97 -3.24 8.55
CA ASP A 105 10.78 -2.01 8.56
C ASP A 105 10.19 -0.92 7.65
N CYS A 106 9.63 -1.30 6.49
CA CYS A 106 8.90 -0.40 5.60
C CYS A 106 7.66 0.22 6.27
N VAL A 107 6.85 -0.63 6.91
CA VAL A 107 5.70 -0.19 7.70
C VAL A 107 6.14 0.78 8.78
N LYS A 108 7.15 0.39 9.57
CA LYS A 108 7.63 1.22 10.68
C LYS A 108 8.06 2.59 10.17
N ALA A 109 8.84 2.64 9.09
CA ALA A 109 9.33 3.89 8.53
C ALA A 109 8.19 4.82 8.08
N MET A 110 7.12 4.28 7.49
CA MET A 110 5.93 5.07 7.14
C MET A 110 5.17 5.53 8.40
N ARG A 111 4.94 4.63 9.37
CA ARG A 111 4.20 4.97 10.60
C ARG A 111 4.91 6.01 11.46
N ASP A 112 6.24 6.00 11.48
CA ASP A 112 7.03 6.96 12.25
C ASP A 112 6.88 8.41 11.71
N VAL A 113 6.29 8.58 10.52
CA VAL A 113 6.23 9.87 9.83
C VAL A 113 4.83 10.36 9.48
N VAL A 114 3.79 9.56 9.69
CA VAL A 114 2.40 9.95 9.48
C VAL A 114 1.54 9.64 10.69
N SER A 115 0.42 10.34 10.82
CA SER A 115 -0.62 10.11 11.84
C SER A 115 -1.78 9.24 11.36
N ILE A 116 -2.02 9.16 10.04
CA ILE A 116 -3.02 8.27 9.43
C ILE A 116 -2.62 6.79 9.50
N PRO A 117 -3.57 5.84 9.45
CA PRO A 117 -3.29 4.41 9.45
C PRO A 117 -2.36 3.97 8.30
N VAL A 118 -1.44 3.06 8.61
CA VAL A 118 -0.59 2.37 7.64
C VAL A 118 -0.91 0.88 7.68
N THR A 119 -1.57 0.36 6.66
CA THR A 119 -2.05 -1.03 6.54
C THR A 119 -1.25 -1.82 5.49
N VAL A 120 -1.42 -3.14 5.44
CA VAL A 120 -0.67 -4.01 4.52
C VAL A 120 -1.61 -4.95 3.79
N LYS A 121 -1.76 -4.82 2.47
CA LYS A 121 -2.51 -5.79 1.67
C LYS A 121 -1.60 -6.92 1.21
N THR A 122 -1.78 -8.12 1.73
CA THR A 122 -0.96 -9.31 1.43
C THR A 122 -1.73 -10.43 0.69
N ARG A 123 -1.01 -11.48 0.28
CA ARG A 123 -1.58 -12.80 -0.05
C ARG A 123 -1.51 -13.72 1.17
N ILE A 124 -2.09 -14.91 1.05
CA ILE A 124 -1.96 -15.98 2.06
C ILE A 124 -0.63 -16.75 1.94
N GLY A 125 0.11 -16.59 0.84
CA GLY A 125 1.33 -17.32 0.54
C GLY A 125 1.98 -16.85 -0.77
N ILE A 126 3.20 -17.33 -1.04
CA ILE A 126 3.95 -17.13 -2.29
C ILE A 126 4.61 -18.42 -2.74
N ASP A 127 4.66 -18.66 -4.06
CA ASP A 127 5.31 -19.83 -4.65
C ASP A 127 4.95 -21.13 -3.89
N ASP A 128 5.93 -21.87 -3.40
CA ASP A 128 5.75 -23.09 -2.59
C ASP A 128 5.66 -22.83 -1.07
N GLN A 129 5.59 -21.55 -0.65
CA GLN A 129 5.44 -21.10 0.74
C GLN A 129 4.02 -20.58 0.98
N ASP A 130 3.09 -21.48 1.26
CA ASP A 130 1.66 -21.19 1.48
C ASP A 130 1.07 -21.87 2.72
N SER A 131 1.92 -22.40 3.61
CA SER A 131 1.47 -23.00 4.86
C SER A 131 0.84 -21.96 5.78
N TYR A 132 -0.09 -22.41 6.63
CA TYR A 132 -0.70 -21.54 7.64
C TYR A 132 0.35 -20.96 8.61
N GLU A 133 1.37 -21.75 8.94
CA GLU A 133 2.50 -21.34 9.78
C GLU A 133 3.29 -20.19 9.13
N PHE A 134 3.60 -20.31 7.84
CA PHE A 134 4.26 -19.24 7.07
C PHE A 134 3.47 -17.93 7.12
N LEU A 135 2.15 -18.00 6.90
CA LEU A 135 1.28 -16.82 6.99
C LEU A 135 1.30 -16.23 8.41
N CYS A 136 1.16 -17.06 9.44
CA CYS A 136 1.18 -16.60 10.83
C CYS A 136 2.51 -15.92 11.19
N ASP A 137 3.65 -16.49 10.79
CA ASP A 137 4.97 -15.91 11.05
C ASP A 137 5.16 -14.57 10.35
N PHE A 138 4.69 -14.46 9.10
CA PHE A 138 4.67 -13.20 8.36
C PHE A 138 3.84 -12.14 9.09
N ILE A 139 2.60 -12.47 9.47
CA ILE A 139 1.69 -11.57 10.18
C ILE A 139 2.28 -11.14 11.53
N ASN A 140 2.83 -12.07 12.31
CA ASN A 140 3.43 -11.80 13.62
C ASN A 140 4.62 -10.82 13.48
N THR A 141 5.48 -11.04 12.49
CA THR A 141 6.65 -10.18 12.25
C THR A 141 6.23 -8.76 11.87
N VAL A 142 5.27 -8.62 10.95
CA VAL A 142 4.83 -7.32 10.43
C VAL A 142 3.97 -6.57 11.45
N SER A 143 3.06 -7.27 12.15
CA SER A 143 2.22 -6.68 13.20
C SER A 143 3.02 -6.21 14.43
N GLY A 144 4.18 -6.81 14.70
CA GLY A 144 5.12 -6.38 15.73
C GLY A 144 5.62 -4.93 15.58
N LYS A 145 5.42 -4.32 14.41
CA LYS A 145 5.70 -2.89 14.16
C LYS A 145 4.45 -2.00 14.18
N GLY A 146 3.34 -2.50 14.72
CA GLY A 146 2.12 -1.75 15.03
C GLY A 146 1.20 -1.46 13.84
N VAL A 147 1.18 -2.35 12.84
CA VAL A 147 0.16 -2.32 11.77
C VAL A 147 -1.24 -2.49 12.39
N PRO A 148 -2.20 -1.59 12.14
CA PRO A 148 -3.56 -1.71 12.67
C PRO A 148 -4.45 -2.68 11.86
N GLY A 149 -4.06 -3.07 10.65
CA GLY A 149 -4.81 -4.02 9.81
C GLY A 149 -4.05 -4.56 8.59
N PHE A 150 -4.43 -5.76 8.15
CA PHE A 150 -3.97 -6.45 6.94
C PHE A 150 -5.11 -6.64 5.94
#